data_AF-A0A5K1E4V6-F1
#
_entry.id   AF-A0A5K1E4V6-F1
#
_cell.length_a   1.000
_cell.length_b   1.000
_cell.length_c   1.000
_cell.angle_alpha   90.00
_cell.angle_beta   90.00
_cell.angle_gamma   90.00
#
_symmetry.space_group_name_H-M   'P 1'
#
loop_
_entity.id
_entity.type
_entity.pdbx_description
1 polymer ?
#
loop_
_entity_poly.entity_id
_entity_poly.type
_entity_poly.pdbx_seq_one_letter_code
_entity_poly.pdbx_strand_id
1 'polypeptide(L)' 'ITWVEHLEVKKMAVHSMYRTIINSGLAFGAKHWMATLQLQCERLVFFMATNVPTKDSN' A
#
# COMPACT_ATOMS: atom_id res chain seq x y z
N ILE A 1 26.49 -5.11 -6.56
CA ILE A 1 25.88 -6.20 -7.37
C ILE A 1 24.88 -6.89 -6.47
N THR A 2 23.58 -6.66 -6.68
CA THR A 2 22.53 -7.29 -5.87
C THR A 2 22.02 -8.48 -6.66
N TRP A 3 22.32 -9.69 -6.20
CA TRP A 3 21.77 -10.90 -6.79
C TRP A 3 20.31 -11.03 -6.39
N VAL A 4 19.45 -11.24 -7.38
CA VAL A 4 18.03 -11.51 -7.17
C VAL A 4 17.78 -12.93 -7.65
N GLU A 5 17.52 -13.82 -6.70
CA GLU A 5 17.20 -15.21 -7.00
C GLU A 5 15.69 -15.36 -7.23
N HIS A 6 15.33 -16.01 -8.34
CA HIS A 6 13.94 -16.30 -8.67
C HIS A 6 13.57 -17.66 -8.08
N LEU A 7 12.90 -17.65 -6.92
CA LEU A 7 12.33 -18.86 -6.32
C LEU A 7 10.85 -18.96 -6.69
N GLU A 8 10.48 -19.98 -7.46
CA GLU A 8 9.08 -20.37 -7.63
C GLU A 8 8.55 -20.93 -6.30
N VAL A 9 7.95 -20.05 -5.50
CA VAL A 9 7.24 -20.49 -4.30
C VAL A 9 5.98 -21.22 -4.75
N LYS A 10 6.00 -22.54 -4.63
CA LYS A 10 4.83 -23.39 -4.83
C LYS A 10 3.71 -22.83 -3.95
N LYS A 11 2.56 -22.47 -4.55
CA LYS A 11 1.36 -22.02 -3.82
C LYS A 11 0.83 -23.17 -2.97
N MET A 12 1.49 -23.46 -1.86
CA MET A 12 1.01 -24.40 -0.86
C MET A 12 -0.22 -23.81 -0.20
N ALA A 13 -1.25 -24.64 -0.01
CA ALA A 13 -2.45 -24.23 0.70
C ALA A 13 -2.06 -23.69 2.07
N VAL A 14 -2.52 -22.47 2.40
CA VAL A 14 -2.29 -21.84 3.70
C VAL A 14 -2.78 -22.78 4.79
N HIS A 15 -1.91 -23.09 5.75
CA HIS A 15 -2.26 -23.95 6.88
C HIS A 15 -3.49 -23.38 7.61
N SER A 16 -4.42 -24.26 8.02
CA SER A 16 -5.74 -23.87 8.55
C SER A 16 -5.66 -22.86 9.70
N MET A 17 -4.61 -22.96 10.54
CA MET A 17 -4.38 -22.03 11.66
C MET A 17 -4.09 -20.58 11.21
N TYR A 18 -3.42 -20.39 10.06
CA TYR A 18 -3.11 -19.06 9.53
C TYR A 18 -4.20 -18.53 8.60
N ARG A 19 -5.07 -19.41 8.09
CA ARG A 19 -6.14 -19.06 7.15
C ARG A 19 -7.07 -17.99 7.70
N THR A 20 -7.44 -18.05 8.97
CA THR A 20 -8.29 -17.01 9.61
C THR A 20 -7.58 -15.66 9.71
N ILE A 21 -6.28 -15.66 10.04
CA ILE A 21 -5.49 -14.42 10.17
C ILE A 21 -5.26 -13.77 8.80
N ILE A 22 -5.03 -14.59 7.77
CA ILE A 22 -4.91 -14.11 6.38
C ILE A 22 -6.26 -13.59 5.87
N ASN A 23 -7.35 -14.34 6.05
CA ASN A 23 -8.67 -13.95 5.55
C ASN A 23 -9.26 -12.74 6.29
N SER A 24 -8.86 -12.47 7.53
CA SER A 24 -9.29 -11.28 8.28
C SER A 24 -8.58 -9.99 7.84
N GLY A 25 -7.64 -10.06 6.89
CA GLY A 25 -6.83 -8.91 6.48
C GLY A 25 -5.91 -8.39 7.60
N LEU A 26 -5.68 -9.19 8.65
CA LEU A 26 -4.73 -8.88 9.71
C LEU A 26 -3.31 -9.31 9.34
N ALA A 27 -3.16 -10.35 8.51
CA ALA A 27 -1.86 -10.78 8.03
C ALA A 27 -1.20 -9.74 7.12
N PHE A 28 0.13 -9.82 7.02
CA PHE A 28 0.96 -9.06 6.09
C PHE A 28 0.88 -7.53 6.23
N GLY A 29 0.40 -7.02 7.38
CA GLY A 29 0.34 -5.58 7.62
C GLY A 29 -0.66 -4.86 6.71
N ALA A 30 -1.67 -5.54 6.17
CA ALA A 30 -2.65 -4.93 5.25
C ALA A 30 -3.32 -3.68 5.84
N LYS A 31 -3.60 -3.67 7.16
CA LYS A 31 -4.07 -2.46 7.87
C LYS A 31 -3.10 -1.28 7.78
N HIS A 32 -1.80 -1.52 7.96
CA HIS A 32 -0.78 -0.48 7.84
C HIS A 32 -0.64 0.02 6.39
N TRP A 33 -0.71 -0.87 5.42
CA TRP A 33 -0.70 -0.52 4.00
C TRP A 33 -1.93 0.32 3.62
N MET A 34 -3.13 -0.07 4.05
CA MET A 34 -4.35 0.71 3.81
C MET A 34 -4.28 2.10 4.45
N ALA A 35 -3.84 2.21 5.70
CA ALA A 35 -3.68 3.50 6.37
C ALA A 35 -2.66 4.40 5.64
N THR A 36 -1.56 3.80 5.17
CA THR A 36 -0.54 4.51 4.38
C THR A 36 -1.12 4.99 3.05
N LEU A 37 -1.84 4.14 2.33
CA LEU A 37 -2.49 4.49 1.07
C LEU A 37 -3.48 5.65 1.25
N GLN A 38 -4.31 5.59 2.31
CA GLN A 38 -5.26 6.66 2.62
C GLN A 38 -4.56 7.99 2.87
N LEU A 39 -3.49 8.00 3.68
CA LEU A 39 -2.72 9.21 3.95
C LEU A 39 -2.10 9.79 2.66
N GLN A 40 -1.65 8.95 1.73
CA GLN A 40 -1.13 9.41 0.43
C GLN A 40 -2.24 10.05 -0.42
N CYS A 41 -3.45 9.48 -0.44
CA CYS A 41 -4.60 10.10 -1.11
C CYS A 41 -4.92 11.47 -0.52
N GLU A 42 -4.97 11.59 0.81
CA GLU A 42 -5.22 12.86 1.49
C GLU A 42 -4.16 13.92 1.17
N ARG A 43 -2.88 13.52 1.17
CA ARG A 43 -1.77 14.40 0.78
C ARG A 43 -1.86 14.85 -0.67
N LEU A 44 -2.25 13.95 -1.59
CA LEU A 44 -2.41 14.29 -2.99
C LEU A 44 -3.54 15.30 -3.19
N VAL A 45 -4.67 15.10 -2.51
CA VAL A 45 -5.80 16.04 -2.54
C VAL A 45 -5.37 17.41 -2.02
N PHE A 46 -4.67 17.46 -0.88
CA PHE A 46 -4.13 18.72 -0.34
C PHE A 46 -3.16 19.38 -1.32
N PHE A 47 -2.22 18.62 -1.87
CA PHE A 47 -1.28 19.11 -2.88
C PHE A 47 -2.02 19.72 -4.06
N MET A 48 -2.99 19.03 -4.65
CA MET A 48 -3.79 19.57 -5.76
C MET A 48 -4.55 20.85 -5.37
N ALA A 49 -5.11 20.92 -4.16
CA ALA A 49 -5.77 22.11 -3.65
C ALA A 49 -4.81 23.28 -3.39
N THR A 50 -3.54 23.01 -3.06
CA THR A 50 -2.52 24.04 -2.85
C THR A 50 -1.80 24.48 -4.12
N ASN A 51 -1.85 23.69 -5.20
CA ASN A 51 -1.35 24.07 -6.52
C ASN A 51 -2.38 24.89 -7.31
N VAL A 52 -3.09 25.81 -6.64
CA VAL A 52 -3.83 26.86 -7.35
C VAL A 52 -2.77 27.74 -8.01
N PRO A 53 -2.73 27.86 -9.35
CA PRO A 53 -1.86 28.82 -9.98
C PRO A 53 -2.29 30.18 -9.44
N THR A 54 -1.42 30.85 -8.69
CA THR A 54 -1.59 32.29 -8.41
C THR A 54 -1.56 32.95 -9.77
N LYS A 55 -2.74 33.22 -10.32
CA LYS A 55 -2.94 33.92 -11.57
C LYS A 55 -2.08 35.19 -11.51
N ASP A 56 -0.98 35.20 -12.26
CA ASP A 56 -0.13 36.37 -12.43
C ASP A 56 -1.03 37.50 -12.90
N SER A 57 -1.34 38.38 -11.96
CA SER A 57 -2.20 39.55 -12.18
C SER A 57 -1.28 40.63 -12.70
N ASN A 58 -1.14 40.66 -14.02
CA ASN A 58 -0.51 41.76 -14.76
C ASN A 58 -1.46 42.96 -14.87
#